data_AF-A0A093J304-F1
#
_entry.id   AF-A0A093J304-F1
#
_cell.length_a   1.000
_cell.length_b   1.000
_cell.length_c   1.000
_cell.angle_alpha   90.00
_cell.angle_beta   90.00
_cell.angle_gamma   90.00
#
_symmetry.space_group_name_H-M   'P 1'
#
loop_
_entity.id
_entity.type
_entity.pdbx_description
1 polymer ?
#
loop_
_entity_poly.entity_id
_entity_poly.type
_entity_poly.pdbx_seq_one_letter_code
_entity_poly.pdbx_strand_id
1 'polypeptide(L)'
;MAFHSVLFVFLAGLVFFSEAAPLVSHGSVDSKCPLMVKVLDAVRGSPAANVAVKVFKKAADGSWQDFATGKTTEYGEIHELTTEEQFVEGIYRVEFDTSSYWKGLGLSPFHEYADV
;
A
#
# COMPACT_ATOMS: atom_id res chain seq x y z
N MET A 1 48.26 8.00 -16.99
CA MET A 1 47.03 8.80 -17.09
C MET A 1 45.80 7.94 -17.45
N ALA A 2 45.60 6.79 -16.80
CA ALA A 2 44.51 5.85 -17.12
C ALA A 2 43.54 5.57 -15.96
N PHE A 3 43.89 5.98 -14.73
CA PHE A 3 43.08 5.71 -13.53
C PHE A 3 41.92 6.70 -13.33
N HIS A 4 42.00 7.91 -13.90
CA HIS A 4 40.92 8.89 -13.79
C HIS A 4 39.72 8.55 -14.69
N SER A 5 39.95 7.85 -15.80
CA SER A 5 38.89 7.57 -16.78
C SER A 5 37.94 6.46 -16.31
N VAL A 6 38.39 5.53 -15.47
CA VAL A 6 37.56 4.43 -14.94
C VAL A 6 36.70 4.90 -13.76
N LEU A 7 37.23 5.82 -12.93
CA LEU A 7 36.51 6.35 -11.77
C LEU A 7 35.27 7.18 -12.17
N PHE A 8 35.35 7.91 -13.29
CA PHE A 8 34.21 8.69 -13.80
C PHE A 8 33.08 7.83 -14.39
N VAL A 9 33.38 6.65 -14.94
CA VAL A 9 32.35 5.71 -15.44
C VAL A 9 31.59 5.07 -14.27
N PHE A 10 32.25 4.81 -13.14
CA PHE A 10 31.58 4.32 -11.93
C PHE A 10 30.69 5.37 -11.27
N LEU A 11 31.08 6.65 -11.31
CA LEU A 11 30.27 7.73 -10.73
C LEU A 11 29.00 8.00 -11.56
N ALA A 12 29.06 7.86 -12.90
CA ALA A 12 27.90 8.03 -13.78
C ALA A 12 26.87 6.89 -13.65
N GLY A 13 27.30 5.68 -13.25
CA GLY A 13 26.39 4.55 -13.01
C GLY A 13 25.56 4.67 -11.72
N LEU A 14 26.04 5.42 -10.72
CA LEU A 14 25.33 5.61 -9.45
C LEU A 14 24.23 6.67 -9.52
N VAL A 15 24.22 7.53 -10.55
CA VAL A 15 23.19 8.58 -10.73
C VAL A 15 21.87 7.98 -11.24
N PHE A 16 21.88 6.76 -11.78
CA PHE A 16 20.67 6.11 -12.32
C PHE A 16 19.82 5.35 -11.30
N PHE A 17 20.22 5.28 -10.02
CA PHE A 17 19.45 4.56 -8.99
C PHE A 17 18.65 5.47 -8.05
N SER A 18 18.71 6.78 -8.24
CA SER A 18 17.89 7.72 -7.48
C SER A 18 16.68 8.16 -8.31
N GLU A 19 15.89 7.20 -8.78
CA GLU A 19 14.54 7.54 -9.21
C GLU A 19 13.73 7.82 -7.94
N ALA A 20 13.63 9.11 -7.59
CA ALA A 20 12.65 9.55 -6.61
C ALA A 20 11.29 9.13 -7.16
N ALA A 21 10.55 8.33 -6.39
CA ALA A 21 9.21 7.89 -6.77
C ALA A 21 8.40 9.11 -7.26
N PRO A 22 7.67 9.01 -8.38
CA PRO A 22 6.86 10.10 -8.88
C PRO A 22 6.04 10.69 -7.74
N LEU A 23 6.03 12.01 -7.63
CA LEU A 23 5.15 12.73 -6.73
C LEU A 23 3.74 12.63 -7.33
N VAL A 24 3.13 11.45 -7.16
CA VAL A 24 1.73 11.24 -7.50
C VAL A 24 0.95 12.15 -6.59
N SER A 25 0.02 12.91 -7.18
CA SER A 25 -0.99 13.61 -6.42
C SER A 25 -1.71 12.57 -5.57
N HIS A 26 -1.31 12.43 -4.30
CA HIS A 26 -2.21 11.96 -3.26
C HIS A 26 -3.51 12.75 -3.47
N GLY A 27 -4.66 12.05 -3.37
CA GLY A 27 -5.98 12.56 -3.79
C GLY A 27 -6.10 14.07 -3.55
N SER A 28 -6.71 14.78 -4.52
CA SER A 28 -6.66 16.24 -4.64
C SER A 28 -6.56 16.94 -3.28
N VAL A 29 -5.77 18.00 -3.14
CA VAL A 29 -5.57 18.71 -1.87
C VAL A 29 -6.89 19.04 -1.13
N ASP A 30 -8.01 19.02 -1.86
CA ASP A 30 -9.37 19.28 -1.38
C ASP A 30 -10.29 18.01 -1.26
N SER A 31 -9.85 16.83 -1.72
CA SER A 31 -10.54 15.54 -1.55
C SER A 31 -10.24 14.99 -0.15
N LYS A 32 -11.13 15.27 0.79
CA LYS A 32 -11.17 14.62 2.10
C LYS A 32 -11.21 13.10 1.90
N CYS A 33 -10.10 12.42 2.18
CA CYS A 33 -9.96 10.97 2.14
C CYS A 33 -9.95 10.44 3.59
N PRO A 34 -11.13 10.27 4.22
CA PRO A 34 -11.22 10.00 5.66
C PRO A 34 -10.67 8.62 6.06
N LEU A 35 -10.51 7.71 5.10
CA LEU A 35 -9.82 6.43 5.29
C LEU A 35 -8.90 6.15 4.11
N MET A 36 -7.60 6.07 4.38
CA MET A 36 -6.54 5.72 3.42
C MET A 36 -5.77 4.52 3.94
N VAL A 37 -5.38 3.63 3.04
CA VAL A 37 -4.57 2.45 3.34
C VAL A 37 -3.23 2.54 2.61
N LYS A 38 -2.13 2.28 3.32
CA LYS A 38 -0.79 2.12 2.73
C LYS A 38 -0.13 0.84 3.23
N VAL A 39 0.39 0.03 2.31
CA VAL A 39 1.03 -1.26 2.58
C VAL A 39 2.43 -1.27 2.00
N LEU A 40 3.40 -1.64 2.82
CA LEU A 40 4.81 -1.78 2.45
C LEU A 40 5.27 -3.23 2.62
N ASP A 41 6.10 -3.67 1.70
CA ASP A 41 6.80 -4.95 1.77
C ASP A 41 8.20 -4.72 2.35
N ALA A 42 8.42 -5.18 3.57
CA ALA A 42 9.69 -5.06 4.27
C ALA A 42 10.77 -6.05 3.77
N VAL A 43 10.40 -7.13 3.08
CA VAL A 43 11.33 -8.11 2.51
C VAL A 43 11.98 -7.56 1.25
N ARG A 44 11.18 -6.92 0.38
CA ARG A 44 11.65 -6.33 -0.89
C ARG A 44 12.03 -4.84 -0.77
N GLY A 45 11.69 -4.19 0.35
CA GLY A 45 11.96 -2.78 0.58
C GLY A 45 11.17 -1.87 -0.36
N SER A 46 9.93 -2.24 -0.70
CA SER A 46 9.12 -1.54 -1.71
C SER A 46 7.63 -1.53 -1.33
N PRO A 47 6.79 -0.70 -1.99
CA PRO A 47 5.36 -0.77 -1.76
C PRO A 47 4.78 -2.14 -2.15
N ALA A 48 3.80 -2.59 -1.37
CA ALA A 48 3.09 -3.84 -1.65
C ALA A 48 1.90 -3.55 -2.56
N ALA A 49 2.11 -3.67 -3.86
CA ALA A 49 1.08 -3.47 -4.88
C ALA A 49 0.13 -4.67 -4.99
N ASN A 50 -1.10 -4.40 -5.43
CA ASN A 50 -2.17 -5.39 -5.69
C ASN A 50 -2.62 -6.22 -4.48
N VAL A 51 -2.35 -5.76 -3.25
CA VAL A 51 -2.88 -6.36 -2.02
C VAL A 51 -4.37 -6.07 -1.95
N ALA A 52 -5.20 -7.11 -1.88
CA ALA A 52 -6.63 -6.93 -1.68
C ALA A 52 -6.93 -6.53 -0.23
N VAL A 53 -7.82 -5.56 -0.06
CA VAL A 53 -8.22 -5.02 1.22
C VAL A 53 -9.74 -5.03 1.33
N LYS A 54 -10.25 -5.47 2.47
CA LYS A 54 -11.67 -5.38 2.83
C LYS A 54 -11.81 -4.59 4.12
N VAL A 55 -12.76 -3.68 4.14
CA VAL A 55 -13.13 -2.91 5.33
C VAL A 55 -14.51 -3.35 5.75
N PHE A 56 -14.66 -3.59 7.05
CA PHE A 56 -15.91 -3.95 7.69
C PHE A 56 -16.26 -2.92 8.74
N LYS A 57 -17.56 -2.75 8.96
CA LYS A 57 -18.09 -1.98 10.08
C LYS A 57 -18.87 -2.89 11.01
N LYS A 58 -18.67 -2.73 12.31
CA LYS A 58 -19.44 -3.48 13.31
C LYS A 58 -20.85 -2.90 13.44
N ALA A 59 -21.85 -3.73 13.21
CA ALA A 59 -23.26 -3.38 13.38
C ALA A 59 -23.67 -3.38 14.85
N ALA A 60 -24.87 -2.83 15.13
CA ALA A 60 -25.41 -2.73 16.49
C ALA A 60 -25.65 -4.11 17.15
N ASP A 61 -25.91 -5.14 16.34
CA ASP A 61 -26.04 -6.53 16.80
C ASP A 61 -24.69 -7.22 17.03
N GLY A 62 -23.58 -6.52 16.83
CA GLY A 62 -22.21 -7.01 16.99
C GLY A 62 -21.65 -7.75 15.77
N SER A 63 -22.43 -7.94 14.71
CA SER A 63 -21.96 -8.56 13.46
C SER A 63 -21.04 -7.62 12.66
N TRP A 64 -20.17 -8.20 11.83
CA TRP A 64 -19.36 -7.44 10.88
C TRP A 64 -20.08 -7.34 9.55
N GLN A 65 -20.27 -6.13 9.03
CA GLN A 65 -20.88 -5.86 7.73
C GLN A 65 -19.84 -5.30 6.77
N ASP A 66 -19.92 -5.70 5.50
CA ASP A 66 -19.09 -5.15 4.43
C ASP A 66 -19.28 -3.63 4.36
N PHE A 67 -18.17 -2.89 4.35
CA PHE A 67 -18.18 -1.43 4.31
C PHE A 67 -17.50 -0.90 3.04
N ALA A 68 -16.29 -1.39 2.74
CA ALA A 68 -15.56 -1.00 1.53
C ALA A 68 -14.60 -2.11 1.10
N THR A 69 -14.18 -2.08 -0.16
CA THR A 69 -13.14 -2.99 -0.69
C THR A 69 -12.23 -2.24 -1.65
N GLY A 70 -10.98 -2.68 -1.75
CA GLY A 70 -10.04 -2.11 -2.72
C GLY A 70 -8.82 -3.01 -2.95
N LYS A 71 -7.93 -2.56 -3.85
CA LYS A 71 -6.61 -3.14 -4.06
C LYS A 71 -5.57 -2.04 -4.05
N THR A 72 -4.44 -2.28 -3.40
CA THR A 72 -3.34 -1.31 -3.38
C THR A 72 -2.81 -1.06 -4.79
N THR A 73 -2.53 0.20 -5.09
CA THR A 73 -1.88 0.62 -6.34
C THR A 73 -0.41 0.21 -6.38
N GLU A 74 0.30 0.54 -7.46
CA GLU A 74 1.76 0.38 -7.57
C GLU A 74 2.55 1.10 -6.45
N TYR A 75 1.97 2.11 -5.81
CA TYR A 75 2.53 2.83 -4.65
C TYR A 75 2.16 2.21 -3.30
N GLY A 76 1.49 1.06 -3.32
CA GLY A 76 1.03 0.36 -2.13
C GLY A 76 -0.13 1.07 -1.44
N GLU A 77 -0.84 1.98 -2.12
CA GLU A 77 -1.86 2.84 -1.52
C GLU A 77 -3.27 2.51 -2.02
N ILE A 78 -4.27 2.74 -1.18
CA ILE A 78 -5.69 2.82 -1.55
C ILE A 78 -6.24 4.11 -0.97
N HIS A 79 -6.81 4.94 -1.83
CA HIS A 79 -7.51 6.17 -1.47
C HIS A 79 -9.01 5.98 -1.71
N GLU A 80 -9.81 6.91 -1.19
CA GLU A 80 -11.25 7.02 -1.52
C GLU A 80 -12.05 5.73 -1.22
N LEU A 81 -11.67 5.00 -0.16
CA LEU A 81 -12.42 3.81 0.30
C LEU A 81 -13.84 4.15 0.78
N THR A 82 -14.09 5.40 1.17
CA THR A 82 -15.36 5.90 1.70
C THR A 82 -15.39 7.43 1.62
N THR A 83 -16.57 8.03 1.78
CA THR A 83 -16.74 9.48 1.96
C THR A 83 -16.85 9.85 3.45
N GLU A 84 -16.77 11.14 3.79
CA GLU A 84 -16.96 11.62 5.17
C GLU A 84 -18.36 11.32 5.70
N GLU A 85 -19.39 11.38 4.83
CA GLU A 85 -20.77 11.13 5.20
C GLU A 85 -21.01 9.66 5.56
N GLN A 86 -20.28 8.75 4.91
CA GLN A 86 -20.38 7.31 5.17
C GLN A 86 -19.50 6.87 6.35
N PHE A 87 -18.35 7.53 6.54
CA PHE A 87 -17.38 7.22 7.58
C PHE A 87 -17.72 7.88 8.92
N VAL A 88 -18.84 7.45 9.49
CA VAL A 88 -19.29 7.91 10.81
C VAL A 88 -18.63 7.11 11.94
N GLU A 89 -18.72 7.60 13.17
CA GLU A 89 -18.23 6.93 14.38
C GLU A 89 -18.70 5.46 14.46
N GLY A 90 -17.80 4.58 14.86
CA GLY A 90 -18.05 3.16 15.00
C GLY A 90 -16.77 2.35 15.10
N ILE A 91 -16.92 1.03 15.23
CA ILE A 91 -15.80 0.10 15.20
C ILE A 91 -15.66 -0.42 13.78
N TYR A 92 -14.47 -0.28 13.22
CA TYR A 92 -14.12 -0.79 11.90
C TYR A 92 -13.07 -1.88 12.04
N ARG A 93 -13.01 -2.77 11.04
CA ARG A 93 -11.93 -3.74 10.87
C ARG A 93 -11.44 -3.67 9.44
N VAL A 94 -10.12 -3.62 9.26
CA VAL A 94 -9.50 -3.65 7.93
C VAL A 94 -8.73 -4.94 7.76
N GLU A 95 -9.14 -5.78 6.83
CA GLU A 95 -8.46 -7.04 6.48
C GLU A 95 -7.61 -6.86 5.23
N PHE A 96 -6.35 -7.27 5.32
CA PHE A 96 -5.35 -7.27 4.25
C PHE A 96 -5.08 -8.71 3.82
N ASP A 97 -5.33 -9.05 2.56
CA ASP A 97 -5.06 -10.38 2.00
C ASP A 97 -3.55 -10.60 1.76
N THR A 98 -2.80 -10.69 2.85
CA THR A 98 -1.35 -10.90 2.85
C THR A 98 -0.99 -12.31 2.37
N SER A 99 -1.85 -13.30 2.60
CA SER A 99 -1.62 -14.68 2.15
C SER A 99 -1.57 -14.77 0.64
N SER A 100 -2.57 -14.22 -0.06
CA SER A 100 -2.58 -14.19 -1.53
C SER A 100 -1.43 -13.36 -2.10
N TYR A 101 -1.11 -12.23 -1.46
CA TYR A 101 0.01 -11.38 -1.86
C TYR A 101 1.34 -12.16 -1.89
N TRP A 102 1.69 -12.83 -0.79
CA TRP A 102 2.93 -13.59 -0.70
C TRP A 102 2.94 -14.84 -1.59
N LYS A 103 1.81 -15.56 -1.67
CA LYS A 103 1.66 -16.71 -2.57
C LYS A 103 1.83 -16.30 -4.03
N GLY A 104 1.34 -15.13 -4.43
CA GLY A 104 1.55 -14.56 -5.76
C GLY A 104 3.02 -14.28 -6.09
N LEU A 105 3.87 -14.11 -5.07
CA LEU A 105 5.32 -13.97 -5.18
C LEU A 105 6.08 -15.30 -5.04
N GLY A 106 5.37 -16.43 -4.93
CA GLY A 106 5.97 -17.75 -4.74
C GLY A 106 6.51 -18.00 -3.33
N LEU A 107 6.12 -17.18 -2.35
CA LEU A 107 6.51 -17.35 -0.95
C LEU A 107 5.38 -18.03 -0.17
N SER A 108 5.74 -18.81 0.85
CA SER A 108 4.79 -19.43 1.78
C SER A 108 4.59 -18.52 2.99
N PRO A 109 3.50 -17.75 3.08
CA PRO A 109 3.21 -16.91 4.24
C PRO A 109 2.79 -17.74 5.45
N PHE A 110 2.97 -17.17 6.64
CA PHE A 110 2.49 -17.76 7.88
C PHE A 110 1.04 -17.36 8.20
N HIS A 111 0.69 -16.09 8.05
CA HIS A 111 -0.65 -15.56 8.34
C HIS A 111 -1.57 -15.69 7.11
N GLU A 112 -2.86 -15.97 7.34
CA GLU A 112 -3.87 -15.99 6.27
C GLU A 112 -4.28 -14.59 5.81
N TYR A 113 -4.31 -13.64 6.73
CA TYR A 113 -4.47 -12.21 6.48
C TYR A 113 -3.89 -11.45 7.66
N ALA A 114 -3.74 -10.13 7.53
CA ALA A 114 -3.56 -9.23 8.67
C ALA A 114 -4.84 -8.43 8.87
N ASP A 115 -5.24 -8.18 10.11
CA ASP A 115 -6.33 -7.27 10.43
C ASP A 115 -5.91 -6.16 11.41
N VAL A 116 -6.61 -5.03 11.33
CA VAL A 116 -6.48 -3.84 12.19
C VAL A 116 -7.85 -3.41 12.66
#